data_AF-A0A1D8RZT5-F1
#
_entry.id   AF-A0A1D8RZT5-F1
#
_cell.length_a   1.000
_cell.length_b   1.000
_cell.length_c   1.000
_cell.angle_alpha   90.00
_cell.angle_beta   90.00
_cell.angle_gamma   90.00
#
_symmetry.space_group_name_H-M   'P 1'
#
loop_
_entity.id
_entity.type
_entity.pdbx_description
1 polymer ?
#
loop_
_entity_poly.entity_id
_entity_poly.type
_entity_poly.pdbx_seq_one_letter_code
_entity_poly.pdbx_strand_id
1 'polypeptide(L)'
;MTSNVMVFEYSNVDLNELYELLYSDLLIIGKSSFNGPYENPTQALFYAKSIGSDVFITTAQFKETRTSFMNMTTLTSSTTYISGYNGSGSVYGTATTYGTKKTTIPIRVNRFNQEGFYLKNLNNIDVLWERTIDQYKETVHNSISGIWENGSYHINVFQSGKQIVALTI
;
A
#
# COMPACT_ATOMS: atom_id res chain seq x y z
N MET A 1 -4.26 26.83 -0.28
CA MET A 1 -3.54 25.54 -0.36
C MET A 1 -3.27 25.08 1.06
N THR A 2 -3.71 23.88 1.43
CA THR A 2 -3.45 23.33 2.78
C THR A 2 -1.98 22.92 2.86
N SER A 3 -1.24 23.40 3.86
CA SER A 3 0.19 23.12 3.99
C SER A 3 0.47 21.72 4.55
N ASN A 4 -0.40 21.25 5.46
CA ASN A 4 -0.29 19.96 6.15
C ASN A 4 -1.55 19.13 5.90
N VAL A 5 -1.38 18.00 5.22
CA VAL A 5 -2.40 16.96 5.07
C VAL A 5 -2.01 15.82 5.98
N MET A 6 -2.93 15.39 6.84
CA MET A 6 -2.74 14.20 7.68
C MET A 6 -3.04 12.94 6.89
N VAL A 7 -2.17 11.94 6.98
CA VAL A 7 -2.30 10.68 6.23
C VAL A 7 -2.49 9.54 7.19
N PHE A 8 -3.57 8.79 7.00
CA PHE A 8 -3.85 7.58 7.77
C PHE A 8 -3.97 6.39 6.82
N GLU A 9 -3.09 5.42 7.04
CA GLU A 9 -3.05 4.17 6.28
C GLU A 9 -3.59 3.03 7.13
N TYR A 10 -4.52 2.28 6.55
CA TYR A 10 -5.13 1.10 7.15
C TYR A 10 -4.87 -0.12 6.26
N SER A 11 -5.00 -1.31 6.84
CA SER A 11 -4.78 -2.56 6.12
C SER A 11 -5.93 -3.52 6.37
N ASN A 12 -6.45 -4.14 5.31
CA ASN A 12 -7.54 -5.13 5.39
C ASN A 12 -8.84 -4.61 6.02
N VAL A 13 -9.17 -3.33 5.81
CA VAL A 13 -10.41 -2.69 6.31
C VAL A 13 -11.20 -2.11 5.12
N ASP A 14 -12.53 -2.14 5.20
CA ASP A 14 -13.42 -1.43 4.27
C ASP A 14 -13.36 0.08 4.54
N LEU A 15 -12.99 0.86 3.52
CA LEU A 15 -12.77 2.28 3.68
C LEU A 15 -14.07 3.06 3.92
N ASN A 16 -15.21 2.58 3.42
CA ASN A 16 -16.50 3.23 3.66
C ASN A 16 -16.96 3.03 5.10
N GLU A 17 -16.85 1.80 5.63
CA GLU A 17 -17.19 1.51 7.02
C GLU A 17 -16.31 2.33 7.99
N LEU A 18 -15.00 2.40 7.71
CA LEU A 18 -14.07 3.22 8.46
C LEU A 18 -14.44 4.71 8.41
N TYR A 19 -14.81 5.20 7.23
CA TYR A 19 -15.24 6.59 7.06
C TYR A 19 -16.50 6.88 7.87
N GLU A 20 -17.52 6.02 7.79
CA GLU A 20 -18.77 6.21 8.55
C GLU A 20 -18.52 6.21 10.07
N LEU A 21 -17.64 5.34 10.54
CA LEU A 21 -17.33 5.19 11.95
C LEU A 21 -16.52 6.36 12.53
N LEU A 22 -15.47 6.81 11.82
CA LEU A 22 -14.45 7.71 12.38
C LEU A 22 -14.39 9.08 11.72
N TYR A 23 -14.89 9.22 10.49
CA TYR A 23 -14.66 10.40 9.66
C TYR A 23 -15.95 10.98 9.05
N SER A 24 -17.12 10.55 9.52
CA SER A 24 -18.44 10.94 8.97
C SER A 24 -18.73 12.44 9.07
N ASP A 25 -18.06 13.14 9.99
CA ASP A 25 -18.14 14.60 10.16
C ASP A 25 -17.33 15.38 9.09
N LEU A 26 -16.45 14.71 8.35
CA LEU A 26 -15.62 15.32 7.30
C LEU A 26 -16.23 15.13 5.93
N LEU A 27 -16.10 16.12 5.05
CA LEU A 27 -16.60 16.01 3.68
C LEU A 27 -15.60 15.25 2.80
N ILE A 28 -16.06 14.21 2.10
CA ILE A 28 -15.29 13.59 1.01
C ILE A 28 -15.25 14.55 -0.18
N ILE A 29 -14.06 15.06 -0.51
CA ILE A 29 -13.81 15.92 -1.68
C ILE A 29 -13.18 15.17 -2.86
N GLY A 30 -12.74 13.93 -2.65
CA GLY A 30 -12.19 13.09 -3.69
C GLY A 30 -12.09 11.63 -3.28
N LYS A 31 -12.05 10.75 -4.28
CA LYS A 31 -11.84 9.31 -4.11
C LYS A 31 -10.82 8.81 -5.12
N SER A 32 -9.99 7.86 -4.71
CA SER A 32 -9.09 7.11 -5.59
C SER A 32 -9.23 5.63 -5.27
N SER A 33 -9.30 4.79 -6.30
CA SER A 33 -9.29 3.34 -6.15
C SER A 33 -8.50 2.74 -7.30
N PHE A 34 -7.55 1.86 -6.99
CA PHE A 34 -6.75 1.19 -7.99
C PHE A 34 -6.33 -0.21 -7.52
N ASN A 35 -6.02 -1.05 -8.50
CA ASN A 35 -5.49 -2.38 -8.25
C ASN A 35 -4.08 -2.49 -8.85
N GLY A 36 -3.07 -2.66 -8.01
CA GLY A 36 -1.68 -2.64 -8.45
C GLY A 36 -0.70 -3.08 -7.37
N PRO A 37 0.60 -2.96 -7.62
CA PRO A 37 1.61 -3.06 -6.57
C PRO A 37 1.29 -2.10 -5.42
N TYR A 38 1.70 -2.46 -4.21
CA TYR A 38 1.58 -1.57 -3.06
C TYR A 38 2.24 -0.23 -3.35
N GLU A 39 1.52 0.87 -3.10
CA GLU A 39 2.01 2.22 -3.26
C GLU A 39 1.92 2.94 -1.93
N ASN A 40 2.98 3.66 -1.56
CA ASN A 40 2.99 4.39 -0.30
C ASN A 40 2.04 5.60 -0.37
N PRO A 41 1.09 5.75 0.57
CA PRO A 41 0.14 6.86 0.64
C PRO A 41 0.76 8.25 0.62
N THR A 42 2.00 8.41 1.08
CA THR A 42 2.72 9.68 1.05
C THR A 42 2.95 10.21 -0.37
N GLN A 43 2.95 9.35 -1.40
CA GLN A 43 3.03 9.78 -2.80
C GLN A 43 1.80 10.58 -3.23
N ALA A 44 0.63 10.31 -2.62
CA ALA A 44 -0.61 11.04 -2.88
C ALA A 44 -0.68 12.41 -2.18
N LEU A 45 0.29 12.76 -1.30
CA LEU A 45 0.28 14.02 -0.56
C LEU A 45 0.26 15.24 -1.47
N PHE A 46 1.04 15.23 -2.56
CA PHE A 46 1.07 16.36 -3.48
C PHE A 46 -0.32 16.62 -4.08
N TYR A 47 -0.98 15.54 -4.50
CA TYR A 47 -2.33 15.62 -5.03
C TYR A 47 -3.34 16.05 -3.95
N ALA A 48 -3.29 15.46 -2.76
CA ALA A 48 -4.16 15.80 -1.64
C ALA A 48 -4.07 17.30 -1.27
N LYS A 49 -2.85 17.85 -1.24
CA LYS A 49 -2.61 19.29 -1.00
C LYS A 49 -3.17 20.16 -2.12
N SER A 50 -3.03 19.70 -3.37
CA SER A 50 -3.49 20.44 -4.55
C SER A 50 -5.01 20.62 -4.59
N ILE A 51 -5.76 19.60 -4.17
CA ILE A 51 -7.23 19.64 -4.09
C ILE A 51 -7.74 20.25 -2.78
N GLY A 52 -6.83 20.65 -1.87
CA GLY A 52 -7.17 21.32 -0.62
C GLY A 52 -7.69 20.40 0.48
N SER A 53 -7.38 19.10 0.42
CA SER A 53 -7.71 18.14 1.49
C SER A 53 -7.02 18.53 2.80
N ASP A 54 -7.61 18.17 3.93
CA ASP A 54 -7.00 18.27 5.26
C ASP A 54 -6.55 16.89 5.78
N VAL A 55 -7.30 15.84 5.41
CA VAL A 55 -7.07 14.45 5.83
C VAL A 55 -7.18 13.52 4.62
N PHE A 56 -6.20 12.63 4.46
CA PHE A 56 -6.22 11.56 3.48
C PHE A 56 -6.23 10.22 4.20
N ILE A 57 -7.29 9.44 3.99
CA ILE A 57 -7.41 8.08 4.54
C ILE A 57 -7.28 7.08 3.41
N THR A 58 -6.61 5.97 3.66
CA THR A 58 -6.40 4.93 2.64
C THR A 58 -6.34 3.54 3.24
N THR A 59 -6.71 2.54 2.44
CA THR A 59 -6.63 1.13 2.80
C THR A 59 -5.90 0.36 1.70
N ALA A 60 -5.09 -0.61 2.10
CA ALA A 60 -4.48 -1.58 1.20
C ALA A 60 -4.91 -3.01 1.61
N GLN A 61 -5.46 -3.75 0.66
CA GLN A 61 -5.88 -5.13 0.86
C GLN A 61 -5.17 -6.05 -0.15
N PHE A 62 -4.49 -7.08 0.35
CA PHE A 62 -3.84 -8.05 -0.52
C PHE A 62 -4.90 -8.78 -1.36
N LYS A 63 -4.68 -8.86 -2.67
CA LYS A 63 -5.58 -9.56 -3.59
C LYS A 63 -4.98 -10.86 -4.09
N GLU A 64 -3.83 -10.77 -4.76
CA GLU A 64 -3.22 -11.91 -5.41
C GLU A 64 -1.73 -11.66 -5.74
N THR A 65 -0.99 -12.73 -6.01
CA THR A 65 0.34 -12.65 -6.63
C THR A 65 0.22 -13.02 -8.10
N ARG A 66 0.50 -12.06 -9.00
CA ARG A 66 0.52 -12.30 -10.43
C ARG A 66 1.92 -12.66 -10.88
N THR A 67 2.08 -13.85 -11.49
CA THR A 67 3.33 -14.28 -12.11
C THR A 67 3.25 -14.07 -13.62
N SER A 68 4.22 -13.36 -14.19
CA SER A 68 4.40 -13.16 -15.62
C SER A 68 5.74 -13.73 -16.06
N PHE A 69 5.85 -14.16 -17.31
CA PHE A 69 7.09 -14.73 -17.84
C PHE A 69 7.64 -13.84 -18.96
N MET A 70 8.90 -13.46 -18.84
CA MET A 70 9.62 -12.73 -19.89
C MET A 70 10.61 -13.66 -20.56
N ASN A 71 10.54 -13.78 -21.88
CA ASN A 71 11.46 -14.60 -22.66
C ASN A 71 12.60 -13.74 -23.19
N MET A 72 13.83 -14.03 -22.77
CA MET A 72 15.04 -13.44 -23.34
C MET A 72 15.62 -14.39 -24.38
N THR A 73 15.82 -13.91 -25.61
CA THR A 73 16.48 -14.69 -26.67
C THR A 73 17.89 -14.19 -26.85
N THR A 74 18.88 -15.06 -26.69
CA THR A 74 20.30 -14.77 -26.91
C THR A 74 20.82 -15.55 -28.11
N LEU A 75 21.60 -14.89 -28.97
CA LEU A 75 22.25 -15.52 -30.11
C LEU A 75 23.45 -16.31 -29.61
N THR A 76 23.62 -17.54 -30.10
CA THR A 76 24.78 -18.38 -29.79
C THR A 76 25.46 -18.79 -31.08
N SER A 77 26.78 -18.66 -31.13
CA SER A 77 27.60 -19.17 -32.24
C SER A 77 28.59 -20.20 -31.70
N SER A 78 28.66 -21.37 -32.34
CA SER A 78 29.66 -22.39 -32.05
C SER A 78 30.54 -22.61 -33.27
N THR A 79 31.86 -22.46 -33.11
CA THR A 79 32.83 -22.73 -34.16
C THR A 79 33.50 -24.07 -33.89
N THR A 80 33.36 -25.01 -34.81
CA THR A 80 33.98 -26.33 -34.75
C THR A 80 35.10 -26.42 -35.78
N TYR A 81 36.27 -26.88 -35.36
CA TYR A 81 37.42 -27.09 -36.24
C TYR A 81 37.39 -28.53 -36.75
N ILE A 82 37.48 -28.68 -38.07
CA ILE A 82 37.51 -29.97 -38.76
C ILE A 82 38.94 -30.14 -39.30
N SER A 83 39.64 -31.17 -38.85
CA SER A 83 40.95 -31.55 -39.37
C SER A 83 40.93 -33.03 -39.73
N GLY A 84 41.42 -33.36 -40.93
CA GLY A 84 41.50 -34.74 -41.41
C GLY A 84 42.56 -34.89 -42.50
N TYR A 85 42.74 -36.10 -43.00
CA TYR A 85 43.64 -36.40 -44.11
C TYR A 85 42.83 -36.85 -45.32
N ASN A 86 43.13 -36.29 -46.49
CA ASN A 86 42.60 -36.75 -47.77
C ASN A 86 43.78 -37.22 -48.63
N GLY A 87 43.97 -38.54 -48.73
CA GLY A 87 45.20 -39.12 -49.27
C GLY A 87 46.41 -38.81 -48.39
N SER A 88 47.48 -38.25 -48.99
CA SER A 88 48.72 -37.83 -48.31
C SER A 88 48.74 -36.35 -47.87
N GLY A 89 47.65 -35.60 -48.06
CA GLY A 89 47.53 -34.18 -47.70
C GLY A 89 46.63 -33.93 -46.50
N SER A 90 47.03 -33.01 -45.61
CA SER A 90 46.21 -32.53 -44.50
C SER A 90 45.12 -31.57 -45.00
N VAL A 91 43.89 -31.76 -44.54
CA VAL A 91 42.75 -30.88 -44.79
C VAL A 91 42.31 -30.25 -43.48
N TYR A 92 42.16 -28.92 -43.50
CA TYR A 92 41.64 -28.13 -42.38
C TYR A 92 40.44 -27.32 -42.85
N GLY A 93 39.40 -27.26 -42.02
CA GLY A 93 38.21 -26.46 -42.25
C GLY A 93 37.59 -26.03 -40.92
N THR A 94 36.73 -25.01 -40.99
CA THR A 94 35.96 -24.54 -39.84
C THR A 94 34.49 -24.51 -40.19
N ALA A 95 33.64 -25.04 -39.32
CA ALA A 95 32.20 -24.93 -39.42
C ALA A 95 31.69 -24.00 -38.30
N THR A 96 31.00 -22.92 -38.66
CA THR A 96 30.35 -22.03 -37.69
C THR A 96 28.85 -22.28 -37.72
N THR A 97 28.28 -22.69 -36.59
CA THR A 97 26.84 -22.90 -36.45
C THR A 97 26.24 -21.76 -35.63
N TYR A 98 25.18 -21.14 -36.15
CA TYR A 98 24.40 -20.12 -35.46
C TYR A 98 23.13 -20.74 -34.87
N GLY A 99 22.79 -20.33 -33.65
CA GLY A 99 21.61 -20.77 -32.95
C GLY A 99 21.06 -19.70 -32.03
N THR A 100 19.92 -20.00 -31.42
CA THR A 100 19.27 -19.12 -30.44
C THR A 100 19.03 -19.90 -29.16
N LYS A 101 19.42 -19.33 -28.02
CA LYS A 101 19.06 -19.83 -26.69
C LYS A 101 17.95 -18.93 -26.12
N LYS A 102 16.79 -19.52 -25.85
CA LYS A 102 15.69 -18.86 -25.12
C LYS A 102 15.86 -19.13 -23.62
N THR A 103 15.83 -18.08 -22.82
CA THR A 103 15.83 -18.16 -21.35
C THR A 103 14.59 -17.44 -20.83
N THR A 104 13.73 -18.17 -20.12
CA THR A 104 12.50 -17.64 -19.55
C THR A 104 12.76 -17.17 -18.12
N ILE A 105 12.48 -15.89 -17.84
CA ILE A 105 12.64 -15.27 -16.53
C ILE A 105 11.24 -15.05 -15.93
N PRO A 106 10.90 -15.69 -14.80
CA PRO A 106 9.65 -15.43 -14.09
C PRO A 106 9.73 -14.11 -13.32
N ILE A 107 8.68 -13.28 -13.43
CA ILE A 107 8.50 -12.04 -12.70
C ILE A 107 7.24 -12.19 -11.84
N ARG A 108 7.37 -12.01 -10.52
CA ARG A 108 6.25 -12.11 -9.57
C ARG A 108 5.93 -10.72 -9.02
N VAL A 109 4.66 -10.33 -9.07
CA VAL A 109 4.19 -9.04 -8.56
C VAL A 109 2.98 -9.27 -7.66
N ASN A 110 3.08 -8.84 -6.41
CA ASN A 110 1.94 -8.83 -5.47
C ASN A 110 1.02 -7.66 -5.83
N ARG A 111 -0.27 -7.94 -5.95
CA ARG A 111 -1.31 -6.94 -6.25
C ARG A 111 -2.19 -6.72 -5.03
N PHE A 112 -2.47 -5.46 -4.77
CA PHE A 112 -3.30 -4.97 -3.70
C PHE A 112 -4.46 -4.18 -4.30
N ASN A 113 -5.66 -4.34 -3.74
CA ASN A 113 -6.73 -3.36 -3.90
C ASN A 113 -6.42 -2.20 -2.96
N GLN A 114 -6.23 -1.01 -3.51
CA GLN A 114 -5.91 0.19 -2.77
C GLN A 114 -7.00 1.22 -3.01
N GLU A 115 -7.54 1.77 -1.92
CA GLU A 115 -8.57 2.80 -1.95
C GLU A 115 -8.14 3.96 -1.07
N GLY A 116 -8.57 5.17 -1.42
CA GLY A 116 -8.28 6.36 -0.64
C GLY A 116 -9.35 7.43 -0.77
N PHE A 117 -9.70 8.06 0.34
CA PHE A 117 -10.61 9.20 0.39
C PHE A 117 -9.87 10.45 0.84
N TYR A 118 -10.09 11.53 0.09
CA TYR A 118 -9.58 12.85 0.41
C TYR A 118 -10.69 13.61 1.12
N LEU A 119 -10.42 14.02 2.35
CA LEU A 119 -11.40 14.59 3.25
C LEU A 119 -11.07 16.06 3.52
N LYS A 120 -12.12 16.86 3.72
CA LYS A 120 -12.07 18.27 4.06
C LYS A 120 -12.86 18.54 5.33
N ASN A 121 -12.25 19.28 6.25
CA ASN A 121 -12.94 19.77 7.43
C ASN A 121 -13.59 21.12 7.11
N LEU A 122 -14.88 21.13 6.77
CA LEU A 122 -15.62 22.36 6.44
C LEU A 122 -16.07 23.13 7.68
N ASN A 123 -16.37 22.40 8.75
CA ASN A 123 -17.01 22.96 9.95
C ASN A 123 -16.00 23.29 11.06
N ASN A 124 -14.70 23.18 10.76
CA ASN A 124 -13.61 23.31 11.73
C ASN A 124 -13.85 22.46 12.99
N ILE A 125 -14.37 21.25 12.76
CA ILE A 125 -14.68 20.29 13.82
C ILE A 125 -13.36 19.76 14.38
N ASP A 126 -13.23 19.72 15.69
CA ASP A 126 -12.11 19.07 16.34
C ASP A 126 -12.13 17.58 15.96
N VAL A 127 -11.12 17.16 15.22
CA VAL A 127 -10.98 15.80 14.70
C VAL A 127 -10.53 14.85 15.81
N LEU A 128 -10.90 13.57 15.71
CA LEU A 128 -10.74 12.59 16.81
C LEU A 128 -9.33 12.53 17.41
N TRP A 129 -8.29 12.73 16.61
CA TRP A 129 -6.88 12.68 17.01
C TRP A 129 -6.32 13.99 17.57
N GLU A 130 -7.09 15.08 17.53
CA GLU A 130 -6.77 16.34 18.22
C GLU A 130 -7.56 16.49 19.53
N ARG A 131 -8.57 15.64 19.75
CA ARG A 131 -9.44 15.74 20.93
C ARG A 131 -8.74 15.31 22.21
N THR A 132 -8.87 16.11 23.25
CA THR A 132 -8.33 15.84 24.58
C THR A 132 -9.39 15.32 25.54
N ILE A 133 -8.96 14.83 26.72
CA ILE A 133 -9.87 14.31 27.76
C ILE A 133 -10.91 15.34 28.20
N ASP A 134 -10.59 16.64 28.18
CA ASP A 134 -11.50 17.71 28.57
C ASP A 134 -12.70 17.86 27.62
N GLN A 135 -12.55 17.38 26.38
CA GLN A 135 -13.58 17.44 25.35
C GLN A 135 -14.49 16.21 25.36
N TYR A 136 -14.06 15.11 25.99
CA TYR A 136 -14.86 13.91 26.16
C TYR A 136 -15.44 13.85 27.57
N LYS A 137 -16.77 13.84 27.66
CA LYS A 137 -17.47 13.60 28.93
C LYS A 137 -18.04 12.20 28.94
N GLU A 138 -17.86 11.50 30.05
CA GLU A 138 -18.56 10.24 30.28
C GLU A 138 -20.07 10.52 30.30
N THR A 139 -20.77 9.98 29.31
CA THR A 139 -22.21 10.15 29.19
C THR A 139 -22.96 9.02 29.87
N VAL A 140 -22.39 7.81 29.84
CA VAL A 140 -23.00 6.59 30.37
C VAL A 140 -21.90 5.72 30.95
N HIS A 141 -22.10 5.26 32.18
CA HIS A 141 -21.23 4.27 32.78
C HIS A 141 -21.60 2.88 32.28
N ASN A 142 -20.65 2.14 31.73
CA ASN A 142 -20.85 0.78 31.22
C ASN A 142 -19.84 -0.21 31.84
N SER A 143 -20.03 -1.52 31.62
CA SER A 143 -19.22 -2.57 32.24
C SER A 143 -17.74 -2.57 31.85
N ILE A 144 -17.38 -1.83 30.80
CA ILE A 144 -15.99 -1.67 30.32
C ILE A 144 -15.40 -0.32 30.74
N SER A 145 -16.19 0.56 31.37
CA SER A 145 -15.75 1.87 31.81
C SER A 145 -14.88 1.75 33.05
N GLY A 146 -13.73 2.41 33.05
CA GLY A 146 -12.76 2.38 34.13
C GLY A 146 -11.32 2.51 33.63
N ILE A 147 -10.38 2.45 34.58
CA ILE A 147 -8.96 2.50 34.29
C ILE A 147 -8.47 1.08 34.02
N TRP A 148 -7.99 0.85 32.80
CA TRP A 148 -7.37 -0.39 32.37
C TRP A 148 -5.86 -0.23 32.49
N GLU A 149 -5.23 -1.08 33.28
CA GLU A 149 -3.80 -1.00 33.53
C GLU A 149 -3.10 -2.26 33.05
N ASN A 150 -1.97 -2.08 32.36
CA ASN A 150 -1.04 -3.16 32.10
C ASN A 150 0.39 -2.63 32.17
N GLY A 151 1.11 -2.97 33.25
CA GLY A 151 2.55 -2.81 33.46
C GLY A 151 3.15 -1.41 33.24
N SER A 152 3.04 -0.88 32.03
CA SER A 152 3.57 0.39 31.57
C SER A 152 2.51 1.35 31.02
N TYR A 153 1.23 0.95 30.94
CA TYR A 153 0.17 1.76 30.35
C TYR A 153 -1.07 1.82 31.25
N HIS A 154 -1.56 3.04 31.46
CA HIS A 154 -2.84 3.33 32.11
C HIS A 154 -3.78 3.93 31.06
N ILE A 155 -4.91 3.28 30.81
CA ILE A 155 -5.90 3.72 29.83
C ILE A 155 -7.21 3.95 30.54
N ASN A 156 -7.73 5.18 30.52
CA ASN A 156 -9.09 5.44 30.94
C ASN A 156 -10.05 5.13 29.80
N VAL A 157 -10.93 4.15 30.00
CA VAL A 157 -11.96 3.76 29.04
C VAL A 157 -13.30 4.25 29.57
N PHE A 158 -14.07 4.96 28.75
CA PHE A 158 -15.42 5.41 29.11
C PHE A 158 -16.27 5.64 27.87
N GLN A 159 -17.60 5.62 28.02
CA GLN A 159 -18.50 5.88 26.91
C GLN A 159 -18.83 7.38 26.82
N SER A 160 -18.60 7.97 25.64
CA SER A 160 -18.97 9.34 25.31
C SER A 160 -19.94 9.36 24.12
N GLY A 161 -21.21 9.59 24.41
CA GLY A 161 -22.30 9.50 23.44
C GLY A 161 -22.46 8.08 22.89
N LYS A 162 -22.28 7.94 21.57
CA LYS A 162 -22.34 6.65 20.85
C LYS A 162 -20.99 5.95 20.73
N GLN A 163 -19.91 6.56 21.24
CA GLN A 163 -18.54 6.08 21.05
C GLN A 163 -17.98 5.57 22.38
N ILE A 164 -17.15 4.52 22.31
CA ILE A 164 -16.28 4.12 23.42
C ILE A 164 -14.95 4.84 23.21
N VAL A 165 -14.54 5.60 24.21
CA VAL A 165 -13.32 6.41 24.19
C VAL A 165 -12.33 5.76 25.14
N ALA A 166 -11.10 5.56 24.67
CA ALA A 166 -10.00 5.02 25.44
C ALA A 166 -8.82 5.99 25.33
N LEU A 167 -8.46 6.64 26.44
CA LEU A 167 -7.41 7.66 26.49
C LEU A 167 -6.33 7.22 27.47
N THR A 168 -5.07 7.30 27.06
CA THR A 168 -3.94 7.09 27.97
C THR A 168 -3.85 8.26 28.95
N ILE A 169 -3.66 7.95 30.23
CA ILE A 169 -3.50 8.93 31.32
C ILE A 169 -2.01 9.08 31.67
#